data_AF-A0A8K0N4A4-F1
#
_entry.id   AF-A0A8K0N4A4-F1
#
_cell.length_a   1.000
_cell.length_b   1.000
_cell.length_c   1.000
_cell.angle_alpha   90.00
_cell.angle_beta   90.00
_cell.angle_gamma   90.00
#
_symmetry.space_group_name_H-M   'P 1'
#
loop_
_entity.id
_entity.type
_entity.pdbx_description
1 polymer ?
#
loop_
_entity_poly.entity_id
_entity_poly.type
_entity_poly.pdbx_seq_one_letter_code
_entity_poly.pdbx_strand_id
1 'polypeptide(L)'
;MKIEEGTPEWERIANEAARTIPGRENGGNCDIKNLSGGSKVYLPVFVDGANLSTGDMHFSQGDGEVSFCGAIEMSGFLELKCEIIRGGMREYLTPMGPTQLHVNPIFEIGPMEPRFSEWLVFEGISVDEAGRQHYLDAAVAYKRAVLNAIDYLSKFGYSKEQVYLLLSCCPCEGRISGIVDSPNAVATLAIPTAIFDQDIRPKSGKIPAGSQIVKRTPDILKCTYDGNLRITPNPAAGCFILPPVFFFG
;
A
#
# COMPACT_ATOMS: atom_id res chain seq x y z
N MET A 1 12.42 -13.33 27.57
CA MET A 1 12.33 -14.76 27.95
C MET A 1 11.98 -15.53 26.69
N LYS A 2 12.75 -16.55 26.30
CA LYS A 2 12.39 -17.40 25.14
C LYS A 2 11.47 -18.50 25.67
N ILE A 3 10.24 -18.55 25.17
CA ILE A 3 9.29 -19.61 25.47
C ILE A 3 9.61 -20.76 24.51
N GLU A 4 9.80 -21.97 25.04
CA GLU A 4 10.15 -23.15 24.24
C GLU A 4 8.91 -23.72 23.54
N GLU A 5 9.08 -24.07 22.27
CA GLU A 5 8.04 -24.68 21.43
C GLU A 5 7.56 -26.01 22.04
N GLY A 6 6.24 -26.25 22.01
CA GLY A 6 5.63 -27.45 22.58
C GLY A 6 5.41 -27.42 24.11
N THR A 7 5.74 -26.32 24.79
CA THR A 7 5.33 -26.13 26.19
C THR A 7 3.85 -25.73 26.27
N PRO A 8 3.15 -25.98 27.40
CA PRO A 8 1.76 -25.56 27.57
C PRO A 8 1.56 -24.04 27.41
N GLU A 9 2.57 -23.25 27.81
CA GLU A 9 2.55 -21.79 27.63
C GLU A 9 2.69 -21.40 26.15
N TRP A 10 3.58 -22.07 25.40
CA TRP A 10 3.69 -21.88 23.96
C TRP A 10 2.39 -22.24 23.25
N GLU A 11 1.78 -23.38 23.58
CA GLU A 11 0.51 -23.81 22.99
C GLU A 11 -0.61 -22.80 23.26
N ARG A 12 -0.70 -22.28 24.50
CA ARG A 12 -1.67 -21.24 24.83
C ARG A 12 -1.46 -19.99 23.97
N ILE A 13 -0.22 -19.49 23.88
CA ILE A 13 0.11 -18.31 23.07
C ILE A 13 -0.17 -18.57 21.59
N ALA A 14 0.24 -19.70 21.05
CA ALA A 14 0.02 -20.06 19.65
C ALA A 14 -1.47 -20.13 19.28
N ASN A 15 -2.33 -20.57 20.22
CA ASN A 15 -3.78 -20.63 20.02
C ASN A 15 -4.49 -19.28 20.18
N GLU A 16 -3.93 -18.34 20.95
CA GLU A 16 -4.54 -17.03 21.23
C GLU A 16 -3.92 -15.89 20.41
N ALA A 17 -2.76 -16.11 19.77
CA ALA A 17 -2.04 -15.10 19.03
C ALA A 17 -2.84 -14.59 17.83
N ALA A 18 -2.96 -13.26 17.74
CA ALA A 18 -3.62 -12.62 16.63
C ALA A 18 -2.84 -12.83 15.32
N ARG A 19 -3.56 -13.10 14.23
CA ARG A 19 -2.97 -13.10 12.89
C ARG A 19 -2.49 -11.70 12.51
N THR A 20 -1.38 -11.63 11.78
CA THR A 20 -0.76 -10.39 11.32
C THR A 20 -1.45 -9.76 10.11
N ILE A 21 -2.40 -10.46 9.47
CA ILE A 21 -3.04 -10.04 8.21
C ILE A 21 -3.71 -8.65 8.29
N PRO A 22 -4.53 -8.31 9.30
CA PRO A 22 -5.13 -6.98 9.35
C PRO A 22 -4.29 -6.00 10.17
N GLY A 23 -4.16 -4.78 9.66
CA GLY A 23 -3.79 -3.62 10.45
C GLY A 23 -4.77 -3.37 11.60
N ARG A 24 -4.26 -2.82 12.70
CA ARG A 24 -4.98 -2.57 13.96
C ARG A 24 -4.51 -1.26 14.60
N GLU A 25 -4.97 -0.99 15.80
CA GLU A 25 -4.62 0.16 16.64
C GLU A 25 -3.10 0.30 16.87
N ASN A 26 -2.35 -0.81 16.80
CA ASN A 26 -0.88 -0.83 16.90
C ASN A 26 -0.14 -0.62 15.57
N GLY A 27 -0.86 -0.32 14.47
CA GLY A 27 -0.32 -0.39 13.12
C GLY A 27 -0.45 -1.81 12.56
N GLY A 28 0.66 -2.51 12.35
CA GLY A 28 0.65 -3.83 11.69
C GLY A 28 0.55 -3.71 10.17
N ASN A 29 -0.21 -4.60 9.52
CA ASN A 29 -0.38 -4.63 8.07
C ASN A 29 -1.35 -3.54 7.60
N CYS A 30 -0.86 -2.31 7.53
CA CYS A 30 -1.67 -1.18 7.08
C CYS A 30 -1.59 -0.95 5.57
N ASP A 31 -0.55 -1.46 4.91
CA ASP A 31 -0.36 -1.41 3.45
C ASP A 31 -0.51 0.01 2.88
N ILE A 32 0.16 0.96 3.54
CA ILE A 32 0.13 2.38 3.19
C ILE A 32 1.38 2.68 2.36
N LYS A 33 1.24 2.79 1.03
CA LYS A 33 2.35 3.07 0.11
C LYS A 33 3.13 4.36 0.45
N ASN A 34 2.48 5.32 1.11
CA ASN A 34 3.08 6.60 1.53
C ASN A 34 3.94 6.48 2.80
N LEU A 35 3.84 5.38 3.56
CA LEU A 35 4.73 5.06 4.67
C LEU A 35 6.04 4.48 4.10
N SER A 36 6.76 5.30 3.34
CA SER A 36 7.92 4.92 2.54
C SER A 36 9.18 5.71 2.92
N GLY A 37 10.21 5.65 2.07
CA GLY A 37 11.52 6.29 2.25
C GLY A 37 11.45 7.70 2.85
N GLY A 38 12.01 7.87 4.05
CA GLY A 38 12.03 9.15 4.75
C GLY A 38 10.75 9.54 5.51
N SER A 39 9.73 8.67 5.62
CA SER A 39 8.53 8.89 6.44
C SER A 39 8.74 8.65 7.94
N LYS A 40 8.33 9.58 8.81
CA LYS A 40 8.39 9.39 10.26
C LYS A 40 7.08 8.83 10.78
N VAL A 41 7.13 7.77 11.57
CA VAL A 41 5.93 7.15 12.15
C VAL A 41 5.93 7.26 13.67
N TYR A 42 4.76 7.55 14.23
CA TYR A 42 4.51 7.67 15.66
C TYR A 42 3.58 6.54 16.08
N LEU A 43 4.12 5.53 16.75
CA LEU A 43 3.40 4.31 17.15
C LEU A 43 2.98 4.38 18.62
N PRO A 44 1.73 4.03 18.97
CA PRO A 44 1.31 3.87 20.36
C PRO A 44 2.02 2.67 21.01
N VAL A 45 2.42 2.81 22.27
CA VAL A 45 3.07 1.74 23.05
C VAL A 45 2.07 1.11 24.01
N PHE A 46 1.76 -0.16 23.80
CA PHE A 46 0.81 -0.91 24.63
C PHE A 46 1.46 -1.83 25.67
N VAL A 47 2.76 -2.09 25.52
CA VAL A 47 3.51 -3.01 26.38
C VAL A 47 4.89 -2.45 26.67
N ASP A 48 5.45 -2.84 27.81
CA ASP A 48 6.82 -2.49 28.18
C ASP A 48 7.81 -2.93 27.11
N GLY A 49 8.74 -2.03 26.76
CA GLY A 49 9.73 -2.25 25.71
C GLY A 49 9.21 -2.05 24.28
N ALA A 50 7.93 -1.74 24.09
CA ALA A 50 7.24 -1.50 22.82
C ALA A 50 7.19 -2.69 21.83
N ASN A 51 8.21 -3.56 21.81
CA ASN A 51 8.30 -4.76 20.98
C ASN A 51 8.07 -4.51 19.48
N LEU A 52 8.80 -3.53 18.93
CA LEU A 52 8.75 -3.22 17.50
C LEU A 52 9.09 -4.45 16.65
N SER A 53 8.23 -4.73 15.67
CA SER A 53 8.45 -5.71 14.61
C SER A 53 8.12 -5.07 13.27
N THR A 54 8.88 -5.42 12.23
CA THR A 54 8.69 -4.90 10.87
C THR A 54 8.89 -6.03 9.86
N GLY A 55 8.17 -6.00 8.75
CA GLY A 55 8.24 -6.99 7.67
C GLY A 55 7.46 -6.49 6.45
N ASP A 56 7.13 -7.41 5.54
CA ASP A 56 6.23 -7.15 4.41
C ASP A 56 6.68 -5.97 3.53
N MET A 57 7.91 -6.06 3.00
CA MET A 57 8.47 -4.95 2.24
C MET A 57 7.95 -4.96 0.81
N HIS A 58 7.40 -3.82 0.41
CA HIS A 58 6.91 -3.59 -0.94
C HIS A 58 7.87 -2.67 -1.70
N PHE A 59 8.30 -3.10 -2.88
CA PHE A 59 9.04 -2.21 -3.79
C PHE A 59 8.15 -1.10 -4.35
N SER A 60 6.88 -1.42 -4.62
CA SER A 60 5.86 -0.49 -5.06
C SER A 60 4.48 -1.09 -4.76
N GLN A 61 3.51 -0.23 -4.50
CA GLN A 61 2.12 -0.61 -4.23
C GLN A 61 1.19 0.51 -4.71
N GLY A 62 0.02 0.13 -5.19
CA GLY A 62 -1.12 1.02 -5.43
C GLY A 62 -2.03 1.12 -4.21
N ASP A 63 -2.82 2.18 -4.13
CA ASP A 63 -3.75 2.34 -3.01
C ASP A 63 -4.81 1.25 -2.98
N GLY A 64 -4.94 0.64 -1.80
CA GLY A 64 -5.91 -0.43 -1.51
C GLY A 64 -5.44 -1.84 -1.88
N GLU A 65 -4.22 -1.99 -2.42
CA GLU A 65 -3.59 -3.29 -2.74
C GLU A 65 -4.59 -4.30 -3.34
N VAL A 66 -5.27 -3.86 -4.40
CA VAL A 66 -6.55 -4.45 -4.82
C VAL A 66 -6.49 -5.93 -5.19
N SER A 67 -5.31 -6.48 -5.50
CA SER A 67 -5.13 -7.91 -5.76
C SER A 67 -4.84 -8.77 -4.52
N PHE A 68 -4.76 -8.18 -3.33
CA PHE A 68 -4.44 -8.82 -2.03
C PHE A 68 -3.03 -9.42 -1.92
N CYS A 69 -2.51 -10.01 -3.00
CA CYS A 69 -1.12 -10.42 -3.11
C CYS A 69 -0.52 -9.65 -4.29
N GLY A 70 -0.45 -8.33 -4.18
CA GLY A 70 0.02 -7.55 -5.32
C GLY A 70 0.40 -6.12 -5.04
N ALA A 71 1.09 -5.88 -3.94
CA ALA A 71 2.29 -5.09 -4.06
C ALA A 71 3.35 -5.80 -4.93
N ILE A 72 4.46 -5.12 -5.22
CA ILE A 72 5.69 -5.79 -5.65
C ILE A 72 6.42 -6.26 -4.38
N GLU A 73 6.05 -7.45 -3.92
CA GLU A 73 6.62 -8.09 -2.73
C GLU A 73 8.12 -8.34 -2.87
N MET A 74 8.88 -8.02 -1.82
CA MET A 74 10.33 -8.27 -1.80
C MET A 74 10.87 -8.54 -0.39
N SER A 75 11.99 -9.27 -0.35
CA SER A 75 12.86 -9.24 0.83
C SER A 75 13.73 -7.98 0.79
N GLY A 76 14.03 -7.41 1.96
CA GLY A 76 14.89 -6.24 2.07
C GLY A 76 15.38 -6.03 3.49
N PHE A 77 15.92 -4.84 3.75
CA PHE A 77 16.31 -4.41 5.08
C PHE A 77 15.85 -2.96 5.31
N LEU A 78 15.64 -2.63 6.58
CA LEU A 78 15.27 -1.29 7.02
C LEU A 78 16.39 -0.76 7.90
N GLU A 79 16.80 0.47 7.64
CA GLU A 79 17.51 1.27 8.63
C GLU A 79 16.48 2.14 9.34
N LEU A 80 16.49 2.13 10.67
CA LEU A 80 15.52 2.84 11.50
C LEU A 80 16.26 3.58 12.61
N LYS A 81 15.85 4.81 12.90
CA LYS A 81 16.21 5.49 14.14
C LYS A 81 15.05 5.32 15.11
N CYS A 82 15.27 4.97 16.37
CA CYS A 82 14.17 4.79 17.33
C CYS A 82 14.28 5.78 18.48
N GLU A 83 13.20 6.49 18.78
CA GLU A 83 13.12 7.46 19.88
C GLU A 83 11.84 7.26 20.69
N ILE A 84 11.85 7.58 21.99
CA ILE A 84 10.67 7.49 22.86
C ILE A 84 10.23 8.90 23.25
N ILE A 85 8.97 9.21 23.01
CA ILE A 85 8.31 10.42 23.49
C ILE A 85 7.41 10.01 24.65
N ARG A 86 7.86 10.29 25.87
CA ARG A 86 7.17 9.89 27.11
C ARG A 86 5.89 10.71 27.30
N GLY A 87 4.80 10.03 27.65
CA GLY A 87 3.46 10.60 27.69
C GLY A 87 2.86 10.87 26.31
N GLY A 88 3.50 10.41 25.21
CA GLY A 88 3.13 10.80 23.85
C GLY A 88 1.69 10.41 23.49
N MET A 89 1.22 9.25 23.95
CA MET A 89 -0.17 8.82 23.71
C MET A 89 -1.17 9.79 24.36
N ARG A 90 -0.90 10.22 25.60
CA ARG A 90 -1.78 11.12 26.33
C ARG A 90 -1.82 12.51 25.72
N GLU A 91 -0.68 13.03 25.28
CA GLU A 91 -0.58 14.41 24.77
C GLU A 91 -1.05 14.53 23.30
N TYR A 92 -0.86 13.49 22.48
CA TYR A 92 -1.07 13.58 21.03
C TYR A 92 -2.09 12.60 20.44
N LEU A 93 -2.41 11.49 21.11
CA LEU A 93 -3.34 10.47 20.60
C LEU A 93 -4.59 10.36 21.48
N THR A 94 -5.50 11.34 21.35
CA THR A 94 -6.81 11.28 22.01
C THR A 94 -7.55 10.01 21.59
N PRO A 95 -7.94 9.13 22.53
CA PRO A 95 -8.65 7.90 22.20
C PRO A 95 -10.03 8.18 21.57
N MET A 96 -10.28 7.55 20.43
CA MET A 96 -11.54 7.64 19.66
C MET A 96 -12.34 6.36 19.81
N GLY A 97 -12.76 6.04 21.04
CA GLY A 97 -13.54 4.83 21.31
C GLY A 97 -13.77 4.57 22.80
N PRO A 98 -14.33 3.41 23.15
CA PRO A 98 -14.72 3.09 24.53
C PRO A 98 -13.54 2.86 25.49
N THR A 99 -12.32 2.70 24.98
CA THR A 99 -11.13 2.44 25.81
C THR A 99 -9.94 3.29 25.37
N GLN A 100 -8.95 3.43 26.26
CA GLN A 100 -7.68 4.13 26.00
C GLN A 100 -6.84 3.48 24.89
N LEU A 101 -7.20 2.28 24.43
CA LEU A 101 -6.51 1.57 23.35
C LEU A 101 -7.00 1.98 21.95
N HIS A 102 -8.10 2.73 21.85
CA HIS A 102 -8.68 3.18 20.58
C HIS A 102 -7.90 4.38 20.03
N VAL A 103 -6.63 4.16 19.77
CA VAL A 103 -5.70 5.10 19.15
C VAL A 103 -5.12 4.46 17.91
N ASN A 104 -4.71 5.26 16.94
CA ASN A 104 -4.06 4.78 15.73
C ASN A 104 -2.74 5.52 15.49
N PRO A 105 -1.80 4.91 14.77
CA PRO A 105 -0.57 5.58 14.38
C PRO A 105 -0.84 6.85 13.57
N ILE A 106 0.06 7.82 13.72
CA ILE A 106 0.16 8.98 12.82
C ILE A 106 1.54 8.99 12.18
N PHE A 107 1.68 9.57 11.00
CA PHE A 107 2.96 9.64 10.30
C PHE A 107 3.11 10.90 9.44
N GLU A 108 4.36 11.32 9.24
CA GLU A 108 4.75 12.32 8.26
C GLU A 108 5.22 11.61 6.99
N ILE A 109 4.73 12.03 5.82
CA ILE A 109 5.17 11.47 4.53
C ILE A 109 6.62 11.92 4.25
N GLY A 110 7.43 10.98 3.78
CA GLY A 110 8.83 11.21 3.43
C GLY A 110 9.03 11.99 2.12
N PRO A 111 10.21 12.61 1.94
CA PRO A 111 10.51 13.36 0.72
C PRO A 111 10.84 12.47 -0.50
N MET A 112 10.95 11.14 -0.33
CA MET A 112 11.42 10.22 -1.38
C MET A 112 10.31 9.64 -2.26
N GLU A 113 9.06 10.09 -2.11
CA GLU A 113 7.94 9.62 -2.93
C GLU A 113 8.10 9.99 -4.42
N PRO A 114 7.84 9.06 -5.36
CA PRO A 114 7.79 9.38 -6.78
C PRO A 114 6.76 10.49 -7.06
N ARG A 115 7.20 11.59 -7.69
CA ARG A 115 6.31 12.71 -8.02
C ARG A 115 5.85 12.62 -9.47
N PHE A 116 4.57 12.33 -9.66
CA PHE A 116 3.92 12.40 -10.97
C PHE A 116 3.14 13.70 -11.12
N SER A 117 3.26 14.34 -12.29
CA SER A 117 2.59 15.61 -12.61
C SER A 117 1.26 15.44 -13.35
N GLU A 118 1.06 14.29 -14.00
CA GLU A 118 -0.08 14.04 -14.87
C GLU A 118 -0.77 12.73 -14.48
N TRP A 119 -2.10 12.80 -14.36
CA TRP A 119 -2.93 11.71 -13.87
C TRP A 119 -4.16 11.54 -14.77
N LEU A 120 -4.55 10.29 -15.01
CA LEU A 120 -5.86 9.96 -15.56
C LEU A 120 -6.72 9.38 -14.43
N VAL A 121 -7.87 10.01 -14.18
CA VAL A 121 -8.71 9.70 -13.00
C VAL A 121 -9.99 8.98 -13.42
N PHE A 122 -10.29 7.89 -12.73
CA PHE A 122 -11.49 7.07 -12.92
C PHE A 122 -12.39 7.20 -11.71
N GLU A 123 -13.67 7.46 -11.96
CA GLU A 123 -14.69 7.59 -10.90
C GLU A 123 -15.47 6.30 -10.72
N GLY A 124 -15.94 6.08 -9.50
CA GLY A 124 -16.90 5.06 -9.16
C GLY A 124 -17.85 5.54 -8.07
N ILE A 125 -19.07 4.98 -8.07
CA ILE A 125 -20.14 5.31 -7.13
C ILE A 125 -20.66 4.05 -6.44
N SER A 126 -21.43 4.20 -5.36
CA SER A 126 -22.05 3.10 -4.60
C SER A 126 -23.18 2.35 -5.33
N VAL A 127 -23.00 2.05 -6.63
CA VAL A 127 -23.89 1.22 -7.45
C VAL A 127 -23.05 0.07 -8.02
N ASP A 128 -23.42 -1.16 -7.70
CA ASP A 128 -22.63 -2.34 -8.06
C ASP A 128 -22.79 -2.76 -9.53
N GLU A 129 -22.07 -3.81 -9.93
CA GLU A 129 -22.08 -4.32 -11.30
C GLU A 129 -23.44 -4.85 -11.77
N ALA A 130 -24.33 -5.21 -10.85
CA ALA A 130 -25.70 -5.63 -11.16
C ALA A 130 -26.67 -4.44 -11.22
N GLY A 131 -26.20 -3.21 -11.00
CA GLY A 131 -27.02 -2.01 -10.96
C GLY A 131 -27.76 -1.84 -9.63
N ARG A 132 -27.39 -2.58 -8.58
CA ARG A 132 -28.01 -2.42 -7.25
C ARG A 132 -27.40 -1.22 -6.54
N GLN A 133 -28.28 -0.38 -6.00
CA GLN A 133 -27.93 0.75 -5.16
C GLN A 133 -27.48 0.29 -3.76
N HIS A 134 -26.33 0.80 -3.30
CA HIS A 134 -25.83 0.68 -1.93
C HIS A 134 -25.83 2.05 -1.26
N TYR A 135 -25.89 2.11 0.08
CA TYR A 135 -25.99 3.37 0.80
C TYR A 135 -24.62 3.81 1.34
N LEU A 136 -24.06 4.89 0.76
CA LEU A 136 -22.77 5.49 1.15
C LEU A 136 -21.63 4.46 1.26
N ASP A 137 -21.62 3.47 0.37
CA ASP A 137 -20.63 2.39 0.36
C ASP A 137 -19.40 2.79 -0.49
N ALA A 138 -18.32 3.17 0.20
CA ALA A 138 -17.06 3.54 -0.42
C ALA A 138 -16.31 2.34 -1.01
N ALA A 139 -16.50 1.13 -0.48
CA ALA A 139 -15.85 -0.07 -1.01
C ALA A 139 -16.42 -0.43 -2.37
N VAL A 140 -17.76 -0.39 -2.52
CA VAL A 140 -18.42 -0.52 -3.82
C VAL A 140 -17.98 0.60 -4.76
N ALA A 141 -17.97 1.85 -4.31
CA ALA A 141 -17.52 2.97 -5.12
C ALA A 141 -16.08 2.79 -5.63
N TYR A 142 -15.14 2.38 -4.77
CA TYR A 142 -13.75 2.18 -5.16
C TYR A 142 -13.58 1.00 -6.12
N LYS A 143 -14.28 -0.11 -5.88
CA LYS A 143 -14.35 -1.24 -6.81
C LYS A 143 -14.84 -0.81 -8.19
N ARG A 144 -15.84 0.07 -8.27
CA ARG A 144 -16.34 0.60 -9.56
C ARG A 144 -15.29 1.45 -10.28
N ALA A 145 -14.55 2.29 -9.55
CA ALA A 145 -13.44 3.07 -10.13
C ALA A 145 -12.35 2.17 -10.71
N VAL A 146 -11.97 1.11 -9.98
CA VAL A 146 -11.00 0.09 -10.44
C VAL A 146 -11.49 -0.64 -11.69
N LEU A 147 -12.75 -1.10 -11.72
CA LEU A 147 -13.32 -1.78 -12.88
C LEU A 147 -13.39 -0.87 -14.12
N ASN A 148 -13.70 0.42 -13.92
CA ASN A 148 -13.69 1.41 -15.00
C ASN A 148 -12.29 1.61 -15.57
N ALA A 149 -11.25 1.67 -14.72
CA ALA A 149 -9.86 1.75 -15.14
C ALA A 149 -9.42 0.49 -15.92
N ILE A 150 -9.79 -0.71 -15.44
CA ILE A 150 -9.49 -1.99 -16.11
C ILE A 150 -10.12 -2.02 -17.51
N ASP A 151 -11.41 -1.70 -17.62
CA ASP A 151 -12.08 -1.66 -18.92
C ASP A 151 -11.43 -0.65 -19.87
N TYR A 152 -11.14 0.55 -19.37
CA TYR A 152 -10.51 1.60 -20.17
C TYR A 152 -9.14 1.20 -20.70
N LEU A 153 -8.23 0.76 -19.83
CA LEU A 153 -6.86 0.42 -20.21
C LEU A 153 -6.82 -0.84 -21.09
N SER A 154 -7.79 -1.76 -20.97
CA SER A 154 -7.86 -2.93 -21.85
C SER A 154 -8.05 -2.56 -23.33
N LYS A 155 -8.62 -1.39 -23.63
CA LYS A 155 -8.78 -0.87 -25.00
C LYS A 155 -7.44 -0.51 -25.66
N PHE A 156 -6.37 -0.34 -24.88
CA PHE A 156 -5.01 -0.05 -25.34
C PHE A 156 -4.15 -1.30 -25.53
N GLY A 157 -4.77 -2.48 -25.56
CA GLY A 157 -4.09 -3.76 -25.86
C GLY A 157 -3.53 -4.49 -24.64
N TYR A 158 -3.84 -4.06 -23.43
CA TYR A 158 -3.56 -4.82 -22.20
C TYR A 158 -4.67 -5.84 -21.92
N SER A 159 -4.33 -7.00 -21.38
CA SER A 159 -5.32 -7.91 -20.82
C SER A 159 -5.90 -7.32 -19.53
N LYS A 160 -7.12 -7.72 -19.14
CA LYS A 160 -7.74 -7.23 -17.91
C LYS A 160 -6.94 -7.64 -16.67
N GLU A 161 -6.34 -8.83 -16.71
CA GLU A 161 -5.48 -9.38 -15.66
C GLU A 161 -4.18 -8.59 -15.53
N GLN A 162 -3.58 -8.19 -16.66
CA GLN A 162 -2.39 -7.32 -16.66
C GLN A 162 -2.72 -5.98 -16.01
N VAL A 163 -3.86 -5.37 -16.36
CA VAL A 163 -4.26 -4.10 -15.74
C VAL A 163 -4.56 -4.29 -14.27
N TYR A 164 -5.26 -5.35 -13.88
CA TYR A 164 -5.57 -5.63 -12.48
C TYR A 164 -4.31 -5.72 -11.60
N LEU A 165 -3.30 -6.49 -12.04
CA LEU A 165 -2.02 -6.57 -11.34
C LEU A 165 -1.25 -5.23 -11.40
N LEU A 166 -1.30 -4.52 -12.54
CA LEU A 166 -0.69 -3.20 -12.65
C LEU A 166 -1.26 -2.22 -11.63
N LEU A 167 -2.59 -2.18 -11.44
CA LEU A 167 -3.24 -1.26 -10.51
C LEU A 167 -2.91 -1.55 -9.05
N SER A 168 -2.61 -2.82 -8.71
CA SER A 168 -2.19 -3.17 -7.37
C SER A 168 -0.72 -2.80 -7.11
N CYS A 169 0.13 -2.79 -8.15
CA CYS A 169 1.58 -2.54 -8.01
C CYS A 169 1.99 -1.10 -8.29
N CYS A 170 1.35 -0.42 -9.24
CA CYS A 170 1.73 0.92 -9.64
C CYS A 170 1.28 1.93 -8.58
N PRO A 171 1.98 3.06 -8.41
CA PRO A 171 1.65 4.09 -7.42
C PRO A 171 0.41 4.90 -7.86
N CYS A 172 -0.70 4.22 -8.09
CA CYS A 172 -2.00 4.82 -8.31
C CYS A 172 -2.55 5.38 -6.99
N GLU A 173 -3.37 6.42 -7.09
CA GLU A 173 -3.95 7.11 -5.93
C GLU A 173 -5.44 6.84 -5.83
N GLY A 174 -5.82 6.18 -4.74
CA GLY A 174 -7.19 5.91 -4.37
C GLY A 174 -7.69 6.99 -3.42
N ARG A 175 -8.84 7.60 -3.71
CA ARG A 175 -9.45 8.61 -2.85
C ARG A 175 -10.90 8.29 -2.58
N ILE A 176 -11.31 8.39 -1.33
CA ILE A 176 -12.71 8.62 -0.97
C ILE A 176 -12.98 10.10 -1.23
N SER A 177 -13.50 10.40 -2.42
CA SER A 177 -13.68 11.78 -2.90
C SER A 177 -14.90 12.45 -2.28
N GLY A 178 -15.99 11.70 -2.08
CA GLY A 178 -17.19 12.16 -1.38
C GLY A 178 -17.86 11.02 -0.64
N ILE A 179 -18.25 11.24 0.62
CA ILE A 179 -18.86 10.21 1.49
C ILE A 179 -20.18 10.69 2.12
N VAL A 180 -20.69 11.85 1.71
CA VAL A 180 -21.83 12.51 2.37
C VAL A 180 -23.06 12.65 1.47
N ASP A 181 -22.89 12.56 0.15
CA ASP A 181 -23.93 12.84 -0.83
C ASP A 181 -24.82 11.62 -1.06
N SER A 182 -25.77 11.41 -0.16
CA SER A 182 -26.71 10.30 -0.22
C SER A 182 -27.44 10.23 -1.58
N PRO A 183 -27.56 9.03 -2.19
CA PRO A 183 -27.20 7.73 -1.62
C PRO A 183 -25.75 7.29 -1.92
N ASN A 184 -25.00 8.02 -2.74
CA ASN A 184 -23.76 7.54 -3.33
C ASN A 184 -22.53 8.11 -2.62
N ALA A 185 -21.68 7.23 -2.11
CA ALA A 185 -20.27 7.59 -1.97
C ALA A 185 -19.64 7.69 -3.38
N VAL A 186 -18.64 8.54 -3.51
CA VAL A 186 -17.82 8.70 -4.70
C VAL A 186 -16.38 8.39 -4.33
N ALA A 187 -15.78 7.44 -5.05
CA ALA A 187 -14.37 7.13 -4.95
C ALA A 187 -13.70 7.31 -6.31
N THR A 188 -12.43 7.69 -6.28
CA THR A 188 -11.64 7.87 -7.50
C THR A 188 -10.36 7.07 -7.45
N LEU A 189 -9.94 6.57 -8.61
CA LEU A 189 -8.64 5.96 -8.84
C LEU A 189 -7.87 6.80 -9.86
N ALA A 190 -6.80 7.46 -9.43
CA ALA A 190 -5.93 8.23 -10.32
C ALA A 190 -4.70 7.39 -10.70
N ILE A 191 -4.43 7.29 -11.99
CA ILE A 191 -3.29 6.53 -12.53
C ILE A 191 -2.30 7.52 -13.15
N PRO A 192 -1.01 7.45 -12.78
CA PRO A 192 -0.01 8.36 -13.34
C PRO A 192 0.24 8.00 -14.80
N THR A 193 0.04 8.94 -15.72
CA THR A 193 0.17 8.65 -17.17
C THR A 193 1.61 8.37 -17.58
N ALA A 194 2.58 8.88 -16.81
CA ALA A 194 4.02 8.74 -17.09
C ALA A 194 4.55 7.30 -16.96
N ILE A 195 3.80 6.36 -16.40
CA ILE A 195 4.24 4.94 -16.29
C ILE A 195 4.03 4.16 -17.60
N PHE A 196 3.31 4.74 -18.57
CA PHE A 196 3.00 4.10 -19.84
C PHE A 196 3.93 4.63 -20.95
N ASP A 197 4.41 3.73 -21.81
CA ASP A 197 5.17 4.11 -23.02
C ASP A 197 4.26 4.65 -24.14
N GLN A 198 2.94 4.54 -23.97
CA GLN A 198 1.95 5.04 -24.90
C GLN A 198 1.05 6.07 -24.21
N ASP A 199 0.59 7.06 -24.99
CA ASP A 199 -0.32 8.06 -24.48
C ASP A 199 -1.73 7.48 -24.30
N ILE A 200 -2.09 7.21 -23.05
CA ILE A 200 -3.38 6.65 -22.65
C ILE A 200 -4.50 7.68 -22.54
N ARG A 201 -4.28 8.96 -22.89
CA ARG A 201 -5.31 10.00 -22.76
C ARG A 201 -6.39 9.87 -23.85
N PRO A 202 -7.65 10.25 -23.56
CA PRO A 202 -8.71 10.28 -24.58
C PRO A 202 -8.34 11.20 -25.75
N LYS A 203 -8.52 10.71 -26.98
CA LYS A 203 -8.30 11.45 -28.23
C LYS A 203 -9.50 11.29 -29.16
N SER A 204 -9.70 12.24 -30.07
CA SER A 204 -10.77 12.19 -31.08
C SER A 204 -10.55 11.11 -32.16
N GLY A 205 -9.32 10.61 -32.30
CA GLY A 205 -8.95 9.55 -33.24
C GLY A 205 -9.23 8.14 -32.71
N LYS A 206 -8.96 7.13 -33.54
CA LYS A 206 -9.03 5.73 -33.12
C LYS A 206 -8.02 5.45 -32.00
N ILE A 207 -8.43 4.67 -31.00
CA ILE A 207 -7.54 4.20 -29.94
C ILE A 207 -6.40 3.39 -30.60
N PRO A 208 -5.12 3.68 -30.27
CA PRO A 208 -4.00 2.90 -30.77
C PRO A 208 -4.20 1.42 -30.44
N ALA A 209 -4.13 0.55 -31.46
CA ALA A 209 -4.32 -0.87 -31.26
C ALA A 209 -3.00 -1.53 -30.79
N GLY A 210 -3.06 -2.20 -29.64
CA GLY A 210 -2.00 -3.06 -29.13
C GLY A 210 -1.04 -2.37 -28.17
N SER A 211 -0.47 -3.16 -27.25
CA SER A 211 0.68 -2.71 -26.46
C SER A 211 1.81 -2.39 -27.44
N GLN A 212 2.17 -1.12 -27.54
CA GLN A 212 3.46 -0.78 -28.09
C GLN A 212 4.47 -1.20 -27.02
N ILE A 213 4.91 -2.46 -27.08
CA ILE A 213 6.25 -2.77 -26.62
C ILE A 213 7.13 -1.92 -27.53
N VAL A 214 7.41 -0.68 -27.09
CA VAL A 214 8.57 0.01 -27.58
C VAL A 214 9.68 -1.01 -27.37
N LYS A 215 10.36 -1.43 -28.43
CA LYS A 215 11.61 -2.17 -28.31
C LYS A 215 12.52 -1.23 -27.52
N ARG A 216 12.44 -1.28 -26.19
CA ARG A 216 12.94 -0.22 -25.32
C ARG A 216 14.45 -0.14 -25.51
N THR A 217 14.91 1.10 -25.50
CA THR A 217 16.27 1.61 -25.52
C THR A 217 17.30 0.63 -24.92
N PRO A 218 18.52 0.49 -25.49
CA PRO A 218 19.54 -0.49 -25.07
C PRO A 218 19.93 -0.46 -23.58
N ASP A 219 19.57 0.60 -22.86
CA ASP A 219 20.11 0.95 -21.55
C ASP A 219 19.23 0.55 -20.36
N ILE A 220 18.10 -0.14 -20.58
CA ILE A 220 17.37 -0.77 -19.46
C ILE A 220 18.07 -2.07 -19.11
N LEU A 221 18.63 -2.12 -17.90
CA LEU A 221 19.21 -3.33 -17.30
C LEU A 221 18.20 -4.49 -17.41
N LYS A 222 18.54 -5.51 -18.21
CA LYS A 222 17.84 -6.79 -18.16
C LYS A 222 18.09 -7.40 -16.78
N CYS A 223 17.05 -7.97 -16.18
CA CYS A 223 17.26 -8.88 -15.06
C CYS A 223 18.14 -10.05 -15.57
N THR A 224 19.41 -10.07 -15.16
CA THR A 224 20.37 -11.12 -15.52
C THR A 224 20.25 -12.33 -14.61
N TYR A 225 19.28 -12.34 -13.69
CA TYR A 225 19.07 -13.42 -12.73
C TYR A 225 18.35 -14.58 -13.41
N ASP A 226 19.03 -15.71 -13.53
CA ASP A 226 18.56 -16.94 -14.15
C ASP A 226 18.02 -17.95 -13.13
N GLY A 227 17.87 -17.54 -11.86
CA GLY A 227 17.42 -18.39 -10.77
C GLY A 227 18.51 -19.28 -10.14
N ASN A 228 19.76 -19.24 -10.64
CA ASN A 228 20.82 -20.16 -10.21
C ASN A 228 22.01 -19.49 -9.52
N LEU A 229 21.96 -18.17 -9.29
CA LEU A 229 23.03 -17.49 -8.55
C LEU A 229 22.95 -17.79 -7.06
N ARG A 230 24.12 -18.06 -6.45
CA ARG A 230 24.26 -18.17 -4.99
C ARG A 230 23.79 -16.88 -4.34
N ILE A 231 22.89 -16.98 -3.37
CA ILE A 231 22.49 -15.86 -2.51
C ILE A 231 23.74 -15.37 -1.78
N THR A 232 24.22 -14.17 -2.13
CA THR A 232 25.36 -13.55 -1.46
C THR A 232 24.93 -13.12 -0.06
N PRO A 233 25.60 -13.56 1.02
CA PRO A 233 25.55 -12.82 2.28
C PRO A 233 26.35 -11.54 2.05
N ASN A 234 25.65 -10.42 1.85
CA ASN A 234 26.27 -9.14 1.51
C ASN A 234 26.78 -8.41 2.77
N PRO A 235 28.09 -8.12 2.91
CA PRO A 235 28.63 -7.42 4.08
C PRO A 235 28.52 -5.89 4.03
N ALA A 236 28.19 -5.26 2.89
CA ALA A 236 27.90 -3.83 2.76
C ALA A 236 27.57 -3.48 1.28
N ALA A 237 26.31 -3.16 0.96
CA ALA A 237 25.97 -2.33 -0.20
C ALA A 237 24.53 -1.78 -0.10
N GLY A 238 24.38 -0.46 -0.23
CA GLY A 238 23.13 0.20 -0.66
C GLY A 238 22.11 0.53 0.42
N CYS A 239 22.49 1.39 1.37
CA CYS A 239 21.61 1.99 2.38
C CYS A 239 20.36 2.65 1.75
N PHE A 240 19.17 2.10 2.02
CA PHE A 240 17.93 2.87 1.98
C PHE A 240 17.73 3.45 3.38
N ILE A 241 18.02 4.74 3.55
CA ILE A 241 17.76 5.46 4.80
C ILE A 241 16.24 5.62 4.93
N LEU A 242 15.63 4.85 5.82
CA LEU A 242 14.32 5.13 6.40
C LEU A 242 14.54 5.70 7.82
N PRO A 243 13.61 6.51 8.36
CA PRO A 243 13.98 7.61 9.26
C PRO A 243 13.55 7.27 10.71
N PRO A 244 13.41 8.24 11.64
CA PRO A 244 13.06 7.90 13.00
C PRO A 244 11.62 7.38 13.17
N VAL A 245 11.52 6.19 13.77
CA VAL A 245 10.35 5.65 14.47
C VAL A 245 10.29 6.28 15.85
N PHE A 246 9.21 6.98 16.14
CA PHE A 246 8.96 7.51 17.46
C PHE A 246 7.91 6.64 18.15
N PHE A 247 8.24 6.20 19.36
CA PHE A 247 7.33 5.48 20.23
C PHE A 247 6.68 6.46 21.19
N PHE A 248 5.36 6.54 21.12
CA PHE A 248 4.56 7.25 22.10
C PHE A 248 4.32 6.32 23.28
N GLY A 249 5.25 6.38 24.25
CA GLY A 249 5.13 5.68 25.54
C GLY A 249 4.64 6.57 26.65
#